data_AF-A0A973A8G1-F1
#
_entry.id   AF-A0A973A8G1-F1
#
_cell.length_a   1.000
_cell.length_b   1.000
_cell.length_c   1.000
_cell.angle_alpha   90.00
_cell.angle_beta   90.00
_cell.angle_gamma   90.00
#
_symmetry.space_group_name_H-M   'P 1'
#
loop_
_entity.id
_entity.type
_entity.pdbx_description
1 polymer ?
#
loop_
_entity_poly.entity_id
_entity_poly.type
_entity_poly.pdbx_seq_one_letter_code
_entity_poly.pdbx_strand_id
1 'polypeptide(L)'
;GRILTSINAVLTTQLKAGDQLQLGVLRLVVLPFLHQDDYDRLLWSCDVNFVRGEDSFVRAHWAGKPMVWQIYPQDDDIHLVKLDAWLAQQAQISGPALTAAALTQAWNTQVDCAAEWQQAITDQRCWQQQSQAWTKHLNSFDDLASQLVYFGQKSL
;
A
#
# COMPACT_ATOMS: atom_id res chain seq x y z
N GLY A 1 -3.54 16.25 -1.70
CA GLY A 1 -4.31 15.11 -2.24
C GLY A 1 -5.54 14.85 -1.37
N ARG A 2 -6.40 13.87 -1.71
CA ARG A 2 -7.68 13.64 -0.99
C ARG A 2 -7.52 13.43 0.53
N ILE A 3 -6.49 12.71 0.98
CA ILE A 3 -6.24 12.47 2.41
C ILE A 3 -5.91 13.76 3.19
N LEU A 4 -5.31 14.76 2.53
CA LEU A 4 -4.97 16.03 3.17
C LEU A 4 -6.22 16.79 3.61
N THR A 5 -7.33 16.66 2.87
CA THR A 5 -8.63 17.23 3.27
C THR A 5 -9.11 16.62 4.58
N SER A 6 -9.02 15.30 4.73
CA SER A 6 -9.40 14.61 5.97
C SER A 6 -8.48 14.97 7.14
N ILE A 7 -7.16 15.04 6.91
CA ILE A 7 -6.19 15.46 7.93
C ILE A 7 -6.46 16.90 8.39
N ASN A 8 -6.69 17.82 7.46
CA ASN A 8 -7.01 19.21 7.77
C ASN A 8 -8.30 19.34 8.59
N ALA A 9 -9.33 18.52 8.27
CA ALA A 9 -10.56 18.49 9.02
C ALA A 9 -10.36 17.97 10.46
N VAL A 10 -9.66 16.83 10.63
CA VAL A 10 -9.43 16.22 11.96
C VAL A 10 -8.57 17.11 12.85
N LEU A 11 -7.51 17.72 12.28
CA LEU A 11 -6.58 18.55 13.04
C LEU A 11 -7.00 20.02 13.13
N THR A 12 -8.14 20.39 12.52
CA THR A 12 -8.62 21.79 12.44
C THR A 12 -7.52 22.74 11.93
N THR A 13 -6.88 22.37 10.81
CA THR A 13 -5.77 23.11 10.20
C THR A 13 -5.97 23.27 8.69
N GLN A 14 -5.06 23.99 8.02
CA GLN A 14 -5.09 24.22 6.58
C GLN A 14 -3.71 23.99 5.96
N LEU A 15 -3.17 22.79 6.16
CA LEU A 15 -1.86 22.42 5.62
C LEU A 15 -1.92 22.36 4.08
N LYS A 16 -0.85 22.82 3.44
CA LYS A 16 -0.59 22.76 1.99
C LYS A 16 0.79 22.18 1.71
N ALA A 17 1.07 21.87 0.45
CA ALA A 17 2.37 21.32 0.05
C ALA A 17 3.53 22.23 0.51
N GLY A 18 4.57 21.61 1.08
CA GLY A 18 5.70 22.28 1.71
C GLY A 18 5.55 22.48 3.23
N ASP A 19 4.32 22.43 3.75
CA ASP A 19 4.08 22.62 5.18
C ASP A 19 4.54 21.41 6.00
N GLN A 20 4.86 21.70 7.26
CA GLN A 20 5.22 20.70 8.26
C GLN A 20 4.53 21.02 9.57
N LEU A 21 4.13 19.98 10.30
CA LEU A 21 3.48 20.10 11.60
C LEU A 21 4.02 19.04 12.55
N GLN A 22 4.38 19.44 13.77
CA GLN A 22 4.81 18.53 14.83
C GLN A 22 3.68 18.34 15.84
N LEU A 23 3.33 17.07 16.13
CA LEU A 23 2.31 16.65 17.08
C LEU A 23 2.92 15.63 18.04
N GLY A 24 3.51 16.09 19.14
CA GLY A 24 4.26 15.22 20.04
C GLY A 24 5.43 14.55 19.32
N VAL A 25 5.42 13.21 19.20
CA VAL A 25 6.42 12.44 18.45
C VAL A 25 6.11 12.29 16.96
N LEU A 26 4.90 12.65 16.51
CA LEU A 26 4.49 12.59 15.11
C LEU A 26 4.91 13.86 14.37
N ARG A 27 5.67 13.70 13.29
CA ARG A 27 5.97 14.78 12.33
C ARG A 27 5.20 14.55 11.04
N LEU A 28 4.35 15.51 10.68
CA LEU A 28 3.64 15.53 9.40
C LEU A 28 4.41 16.42 8.42
N VAL A 29 4.65 15.92 7.21
CA VAL A 29 5.29 16.65 6.11
C VAL A 29 4.40 16.52 4.88
N VAL A 30 3.90 17.65 4.36
CA VAL A 30 3.04 17.63 3.18
C VAL A 30 3.88 17.77 1.92
N LEU A 31 4.02 16.68 1.18
CA LEU A 31 4.75 16.66 -0.08
C LEU A 31 3.92 17.27 -1.23
N PRO A 32 4.57 17.91 -2.21
CA PRO A 32 3.90 18.26 -3.47
C PRO A 32 3.50 17.00 -4.24
N PHE A 33 2.70 17.18 -5.29
CA PHE A 33 2.47 16.09 -6.23
C PHE A 33 3.79 15.77 -6.96
N LEU A 34 4.14 14.49 -7.03
CA LEU A 34 5.41 14.02 -7.57
C LEU A 34 5.24 13.45 -8.98
N HIS A 35 6.30 13.50 -9.77
CA HIS A 35 6.41 12.66 -10.96
C HIS A 35 6.52 11.19 -10.55
N GLN A 36 6.16 10.28 -11.46
CA GLN A 36 6.05 8.85 -11.14
C GLN A 36 7.37 8.26 -10.63
N ASP A 37 8.50 8.60 -11.26
CA ASP A 37 9.83 8.14 -10.83
C ASP A 37 10.19 8.62 -9.41
N ASP A 38 9.82 9.85 -9.06
CA ASP A 38 10.06 10.40 -7.73
C ASP A 38 9.10 9.82 -6.69
N TYR A 39 7.88 9.45 -7.12
CA TYR A 39 6.95 8.70 -6.28
C TYR A 39 7.49 7.30 -5.97
N ASP A 40 8.11 6.61 -6.94
CA ASP A 40 8.76 5.33 -6.67
C ASP A 40 9.92 5.47 -5.67
N ARG A 41 10.76 6.49 -5.83
CA ARG A 41 11.84 6.79 -4.88
C ARG A 41 11.30 7.08 -3.47
N LEU A 42 10.15 7.75 -3.38
CA LEU A 42 9.46 7.94 -2.11
C LEU A 42 9.05 6.59 -1.50
N LEU A 43 8.40 5.72 -2.28
CA LEU A 43 7.99 4.40 -1.81
C LEU A 43 9.17 3.57 -1.27
N TRP A 44 10.32 3.64 -1.94
CA TRP A 44 11.55 2.93 -1.53
C TRP A 44 12.16 3.46 -0.23
N SER A 45 11.96 4.75 0.03
CA SER A 45 12.53 5.45 1.19
C SER A 45 11.68 5.26 2.46
N CYS A 46 10.40 4.91 2.31
CA CYS A 46 9.49 4.69 3.43
C CYS A 46 9.69 3.32 4.09
N ASP A 47 9.38 3.25 5.39
CA ASP A 47 9.33 1.99 6.14
C ASP A 47 7.98 1.27 5.98
N VAL A 48 6.88 2.04 5.87
CA VAL A 48 5.52 1.55 5.61
C VAL A 48 4.84 2.50 4.64
N ASN A 49 4.17 1.95 3.62
CA ASN A 49 3.48 2.73 2.59
C ASN A 49 1.96 2.52 2.65
N PHE A 50 1.18 3.58 2.79
CA PHE A 50 -0.27 3.54 2.56
C PHE A 50 -0.54 3.98 1.13
N VAL A 51 -1.02 3.06 0.30
CA VAL A 51 -1.25 3.27 -1.14
C VAL A 51 -2.68 2.94 -1.52
N ARG A 52 -3.10 3.31 -2.73
CA ARG A 52 -4.50 3.11 -3.16
C ARG A 52 -4.65 2.82 -4.65
N GLY A 53 -5.82 2.34 -5.03
CA GLY A 53 -6.11 2.05 -6.43
C GLY A 53 -5.18 0.98 -6.98
N GLU A 54 -4.84 1.05 -8.27
CA GLU A 54 -4.13 -0.04 -8.93
C GLU A 54 -2.65 0.28 -9.19
N ASP A 55 -2.34 1.44 -9.80
CA ASP A 55 -0.96 1.77 -10.15
C ASP A 55 -0.05 1.84 -8.91
N SER A 56 -0.40 2.68 -7.92
CA SER A 56 0.42 2.81 -6.71
C SER A 56 0.48 1.53 -5.86
N PHE A 57 -0.53 0.67 -5.96
CA PHE A 57 -0.53 -0.66 -5.37
C PHE A 57 0.52 -1.56 -6.03
N VAL A 58 0.59 -1.59 -7.37
CA VAL A 58 1.64 -2.32 -8.09
C VAL A 58 3.02 -1.73 -7.78
N ARG A 59 3.18 -0.40 -7.81
CA ARG A 59 4.47 0.26 -7.49
C ARG A 59 4.96 -0.06 -6.08
N ALA A 60 4.08 -0.09 -5.09
CA ALA A 60 4.44 -0.41 -3.71
C ALA A 60 4.96 -1.85 -3.56
N HIS A 61 4.49 -2.80 -4.36
CA HIS A 61 5.07 -4.14 -4.38
C HIS A 61 6.51 -4.13 -4.90
N TRP A 62 6.81 -3.34 -5.93
CA TRP A 62 8.18 -3.20 -6.44
C TRP A 62 9.12 -2.51 -5.47
N ALA A 63 8.60 -1.68 -4.56
CA ALA A 63 9.38 -1.15 -3.45
C ALA A 63 9.83 -2.23 -2.46
N GLY A 64 9.12 -3.36 -2.37
CA GLY A 64 9.43 -4.44 -1.44
C GLY A 64 9.32 -4.03 0.03
N LYS A 65 8.52 -3.00 0.33
CA LYS A 65 8.28 -2.47 1.68
C LYS A 65 6.91 -2.90 2.20
N PRO A 66 6.73 -3.00 3.53
CA PRO A 66 5.43 -3.03 4.18
C PRO A 66 4.45 -2.02 3.57
N MET A 67 3.22 -2.45 3.30
CA MET A 67 2.20 -1.57 2.77
C MET A 67 0.78 -1.93 3.23
N VAL A 68 -0.06 -0.90 3.30
CA VAL A 68 -1.51 -1.03 3.46
C VAL A 68 -2.17 -0.55 2.18
N TRP A 69 -2.98 -1.41 1.57
CA TRP A 69 -3.71 -1.08 0.36
C TRP A 69 -5.12 -0.58 0.68
N GLN A 70 -5.41 0.66 0.29
CA GLN A 70 -6.77 1.17 0.24
C GLN A 70 -7.38 0.86 -1.13
N ILE A 71 -8.16 -0.21 -1.21
CA ILE A 71 -8.88 -0.57 -2.43
C ILE A 71 -10.02 0.45 -2.66
N TYR A 72 -10.36 0.74 -3.92
CA TYR A 72 -11.49 1.61 -4.20
C TYR A 72 -12.79 0.90 -3.84
N PRO A 73 -13.69 1.53 -3.04
CA PRO A 73 -15.02 1.00 -2.79
C PRO A 73 -15.77 0.81 -4.11
N GLN A 74 -16.43 -0.34 -4.24
CA GLN A 74 -17.31 -0.70 -5.34
C GLN A 74 -18.65 -1.16 -4.78
N ASP A 75 -19.69 -1.08 -5.60
CA ASP A 75 -21.04 -1.54 -5.25
C ASP A 75 -21.03 -3.00 -4.75
N ASP A 76 -21.96 -3.32 -3.85
CA ASP A 76 -22.13 -4.64 -3.23
C ASP A 76 -20.88 -5.22 -2.55
N ASP A 77 -19.98 -4.35 -2.06
CA ASP A 77 -18.75 -4.72 -1.36
C ASP A 77 -17.83 -5.68 -2.14
N ILE A 78 -17.95 -5.73 -3.48
CA ILE A 78 -17.15 -6.60 -4.35
C ILE A 78 -15.64 -6.33 -4.20
N HIS A 79 -15.29 -5.09 -3.89
CA HIS A 79 -13.92 -4.68 -3.61
C HIS A 79 -13.30 -5.44 -2.41
N LEU A 80 -14.09 -5.82 -1.41
CA LEU A 80 -13.62 -6.60 -0.27
C LEU A 80 -13.31 -8.05 -0.67
N VAL A 81 -14.06 -8.64 -1.62
CA VAL A 81 -13.74 -9.96 -2.18
C VAL A 81 -12.37 -9.95 -2.87
N LYS A 82 -12.08 -8.90 -3.64
CA LYS A 82 -10.76 -8.71 -4.28
C LYS A 82 -9.65 -8.53 -3.24
N LEU A 83 -9.93 -7.79 -2.17
CA LEU A 83 -9.00 -7.58 -1.07
C LEU A 83 -8.66 -8.90 -0.37
N ASP A 84 -9.68 -9.67 0.02
CA ASP A 84 -9.52 -10.95 0.73
C ASP A 84 -8.81 -11.99 -0.13
N ALA A 85 -9.11 -12.05 -1.44
CA ALA A 85 -8.41 -12.93 -2.37
C ALA A 85 -6.92 -12.60 -2.46
N TRP A 86 -6.56 -11.32 -2.54
CA TRP A 86 -5.17 -10.89 -2.55
C TRP A 86 -4.47 -11.21 -1.22
N LEU A 87 -5.09 -10.91 -0.07
CA LEU A 87 -4.53 -11.22 1.25
C LEU A 87 -4.29 -12.73 1.43
N ALA A 88 -5.24 -13.56 0.99
CA ALA A 88 -5.11 -15.01 1.04
C ALA A 88 -3.93 -15.51 0.18
N GLN A 89 -3.78 -14.96 -1.03
CA GLN A 89 -2.67 -15.32 -1.91
C GLN A 89 -1.31 -14.90 -1.30
N GLN A 90 -1.23 -13.71 -0.72
CA GLN A 90 -0.01 -13.24 -0.06
C GLN A 90 0.39 -14.16 1.10
N ALA A 91 -0.60 -14.58 1.91
CA ALA A 91 -0.38 -15.48 3.04
C ALA A 91 0.12 -16.86 2.60
N GLN A 92 -0.36 -17.38 1.47
CA GLN A 92 0.11 -18.66 0.92
C GLN A 92 1.57 -18.60 0.46
N ILE A 93 1.98 -17.50 -0.17
CA ILE A 93 3.31 -17.35 -0.75
C ILE A 93 4.36 -16.95 0.29
N SER A 94 3.99 -16.04 1.20
CA SER A 94 4.95 -15.38 2.11
C SER A 94 4.83 -15.85 3.56
N GLY A 95 3.87 -16.73 3.85
CA GLY A 95 3.49 -17.13 5.21
C GLY A 95 2.45 -16.19 5.83
N PRO A 96 1.79 -16.60 6.92
CA PRO A 96 0.67 -15.86 7.50
C PRO A 96 1.13 -14.54 8.13
N ALA A 97 0.65 -13.43 7.57
CA ALA A 97 0.83 -12.07 8.08
C ALA A 97 -0.45 -11.60 8.79
N LEU A 98 -0.89 -12.31 9.84
CA LEU A 98 -2.21 -12.09 10.45
C LEU A 98 -2.47 -10.62 10.80
N THR A 99 -1.41 -9.90 11.19
CA THR A 99 -1.48 -8.54 11.72
C THR A 99 -1.52 -7.49 10.60
N ALA A 100 -0.74 -7.66 9.52
CA ALA A 100 -0.82 -6.80 8.34
C ALA A 100 -2.14 -6.98 7.57
N ALA A 101 -2.65 -8.22 7.51
CA ALA A 101 -3.96 -8.51 6.93
C ALA A 101 -5.09 -7.86 7.75
N ALA A 102 -5.07 -8.03 9.08
CA ALA A 102 -6.05 -7.41 9.97
C ALA A 102 -6.05 -5.87 9.87
N LEU A 103 -4.87 -5.24 9.87
CA LEU A 103 -4.73 -3.80 9.67
C LEU A 103 -5.33 -3.37 8.33
N THR A 104 -5.05 -4.10 7.26
CA THR A 104 -5.55 -3.75 5.92
C THR A 104 -7.06 -3.92 5.81
N GLN A 105 -7.63 -4.97 6.41
CA GLN A 105 -9.09 -5.13 6.47
C GLN A 105 -9.73 -3.99 7.27
N ALA A 106 -9.22 -3.73 8.48
CA ALA A 106 -9.74 -2.67 9.35
C ALA A 106 -9.67 -1.28 8.68
N TRP A 107 -8.58 -1.02 7.94
CA TRP A 107 -8.43 0.21 7.16
C TRP A 107 -9.49 0.38 6.07
N ASN A 108 -9.85 -0.70 5.37
CA ASN A 108 -10.84 -0.66 4.29
C ASN A 108 -12.29 -0.67 4.80
N THR A 109 -12.56 -1.27 5.96
CA THR A 109 -13.88 -1.22 6.62
C THR A 109 -14.11 0.05 7.45
N GLN A 110 -13.12 0.95 7.50
CA GLN A 110 -13.17 2.23 8.22
C GLN A 110 -13.48 2.09 9.71
N VAL A 111 -13.03 0.99 10.32
CA VAL A 111 -13.09 0.78 11.77
C VAL A 111 -11.82 1.29 12.42
N ASP A 112 -11.86 1.51 13.75
CA ASP A 112 -10.64 1.80 14.50
C ASP A 112 -9.65 0.64 14.34
N CYS A 113 -8.42 0.97 13.96
CA CYS A 113 -7.34 0.02 13.66
C CYS A 113 -6.10 0.26 14.52
N ALA A 114 -6.23 0.98 15.64
CA ALA A 114 -5.09 1.31 16.50
C ALA A 114 -4.39 0.06 17.06
N ALA A 115 -5.15 -0.97 17.43
CA ALA A 115 -4.61 -2.22 17.95
C ALA A 115 -3.86 -3.02 16.87
N GLU A 116 -4.45 -3.13 15.69
CA GLU A 116 -3.87 -3.79 14.52
C GLU A 116 -2.61 -3.07 14.05
N TRP A 117 -2.62 -1.74 14.04
CA TRP A 117 -1.44 -0.91 13.77
C TRP A 117 -0.32 -1.20 14.76
N GLN A 118 -0.62 -1.15 16.06
CA GLN A 118 0.37 -1.38 17.11
C GLN A 118 1.00 -2.78 16.99
N GLN A 119 0.19 -3.78 16.69
CA GLN A 119 0.66 -5.14 16.49
C GLN A 119 1.49 -5.28 15.20
N ALA A 120 1.06 -4.70 14.09
CA ALA A 120 1.80 -4.73 12.82
C ALA A 120 3.18 -4.06 12.94
N ILE A 121 3.29 -2.98 13.70
CA ILE A 121 4.57 -2.32 14.00
C ILE A 121 5.44 -3.16 14.95
N THR A 122 4.83 -3.83 15.93
CA THR A 122 5.57 -4.78 16.79
C THR A 122 6.18 -5.91 15.95
N ASP A 123 5.44 -6.39 14.95
CA ASP A 123 5.86 -7.45 14.03
C ASP A 123 6.53 -6.94 12.74
N GLN A 124 7.01 -5.69 12.71
CA GLN A 124 7.49 -5.01 11.49
C GLN A 124 8.53 -5.82 10.72
N ARG A 125 9.45 -6.52 11.41
CA ARG A 125 10.46 -7.37 10.76
C ARG A 125 9.82 -8.52 9.97
N CYS A 126 8.83 -9.19 10.55
CA CYS A 126 8.09 -10.27 9.90
C CYS A 126 7.34 -9.72 8.68
N TRP A 127 6.65 -8.60 8.86
CA TRP A 127 5.94 -7.92 7.76
C TRP A 127 6.87 -7.54 6.61
N GLN A 128 8.04 -6.97 6.91
CA GLN A 128 9.06 -6.63 5.92
C GLN A 128 9.60 -7.86 5.18
N GLN A 129 9.83 -8.98 5.86
CA GLN A 129 10.27 -10.23 5.23
C GLN A 129 9.19 -10.77 4.28
N GLN A 130 7.92 -10.68 4.67
CA GLN A 130 6.79 -11.11 3.86
C GLN A 130 6.63 -10.23 2.61
N SER A 131 6.73 -8.90 2.75
CA SER A 131 6.74 -7.99 1.61
C SER A 131 7.84 -8.35 0.60
N GLN A 132 9.06 -8.65 1.07
CA GLN A 132 10.17 -9.04 0.20
C GLN A 132 9.95 -10.40 -0.47
N ALA A 133 9.42 -11.39 0.27
CA ALA A 133 9.10 -12.71 -0.28
C ALA A 133 8.06 -12.61 -1.40
N TRP A 134 7.01 -11.80 -1.18
CA TRP A 134 6.00 -11.51 -2.18
C TRP A 134 6.58 -10.80 -3.41
N THR A 135 7.38 -9.75 -3.23
CA THR A 135 8.05 -9.06 -4.34
C THR A 135 8.95 -10.01 -5.14
N LYS A 136 9.66 -10.92 -4.46
CA LYS A 136 10.49 -11.94 -5.12
C LYS A 136 9.63 -12.90 -5.95
N HIS A 137 8.46 -13.29 -5.44
CA HIS A 137 7.51 -14.10 -6.18
C HIS A 137 6.99 -13.38 -7.43
N LEU A 138 6.60 -12.10 -7.31
CA LEU A 138 6.16 -11.31 -8.46
C LEU A 138 7.24 -11.14 -9.53
N ASN A 139 8.50 -10.94 -9.12
CA ASN A 139 9.65 -10.86 -10.02
C ASN A 139 10.00 -12.19 -10.72
N SER A 140 9.35 -13.31 -10.35
CA SER A 140 9.55 -14.60 -11.02
C SER A 140 8.73 -14.77 -12.30
N PHE A 141 7.77 -13.88 -12.56
CA PHE A 141 6.98 -13.86 -13.78
C PHE A 141 7.63 -12.90 -14.81
N ASP A 142 7.46 -13.21 -16.09
CA ASP A 142 7.77 -12.25 -17.16
C ASP A 142 6.86 -11.03 -17.04
N ASP A 143 7.38 -9.85 -17.39
CA ASP A 143 6.59 -8.62 -17.32
C ASP A 143 5.46 -8.60 -18.36
N LEU A 144 4.39 -7.86 -18.04
CA LEU A 144 3.19 -7.78 -18.86
C LEU A 144 3.49 -7.29 -20.28
N ALA A 145 4.41 -6.33 -20.46
CA ALA A 145 4.72 -5.78 -21.77
C ALA A 145 5.39 -6.84 -22.66
N SER A 146 6.35 -7.59 -22.11
CA SER A 146 6.99 -8.72 -22.79
C SER A 146 5.96 -9.79 -23.19
N GLN A 147 5.03 -10.14 -22.30
CA GLN A 147 3.98 -11.11 -22.61
C GLN A 147 3.00 -10.61 -23.70
N LEU A 148 2.65 -9.33 -23.69
CA LEU A 148 1.80 -8.73 -24.72
C LEU A 148 2.49 -8.69 -26.10
N VAL A 149 3.78 -8.39 -26.15
CA VAL A 149 4.56 -8.44 -27.40
C VAL A 149 4.57 -9.86 -27.96
N TYR A 150 4.84 -10.86 -27.11
CA TYR A 150 4.82 -12.26 -27.50
C TYR A 150 3.45 -12.70 -28.04
N PHE A 151 2.36 -12.31 -27.36
CA PHE A 151 1.00 -12.61 -27.80
C PHE A 151 0.69 -12.01 -29.19
N GLY A 152 1.10 -10.76 -29.43
CA GLY A 152 0.93 -10.10 -30.71
C GLY A 152 1.71 -10.77 -31.84
N GLN A 153 2.93 -11.24 -31.56
CA GLN A 153 3.75 -11.96 -32.54
C GLN A 153 3.21 -13.36 -32.89
N LYS A 154 2.56 -14.04 -31.95
CA LYS A 154 1.96 -15.37 -32.18
C LYS A 154 0.61 -15.35 -32.90
N SER A 155 -0.06 -14.20 -32.90
CA SER A 155 -1.40 -14.03 -33.49
C SER A 155 -1.36 -13.50 -34.93
N LEU A 156 -0.15 -13.30 -35.48
CA LEU A 156 0.15 -12.96 -36.87
C LEU A 156 0.67 -14.18 -37.62
#